data_AF-A0A923PHC2-F1
#
_entry.id   AF-A0A923PHC2-F1
#
_cell.length_a   1.000
_cell.length_b   1.000
_cell.length_c   1.000
_cell.angle_alpha   90.00
_cell.angle_beta   90.00
_cell.angle_gamma   90.00
#
_symmetry.space_group_name_H-M   'P 1'
#
loop_
_entity.id
_entity.type
_entity.pdbx_description
1 polymer ?
#
loop_
_entity_poly.entity_id
_entity_poly.type
_entity_poly.pdbx_seq_one_letter_code
_entity_poly.pdbx_strand_id
1 'polypeptide(L)'
;MENGKRQAQSPMKIFPIICFFLLCQSCAPAQPPCVICDVVQQIKIEGVDAQLKDSILLHQRHYPDTSDADHIEYYSLTLDSIKGQARIDFGYESGQRAYAVDEISLFKKSDGNFKVVYSHFTGANSTVNQNDLLVFDYKPKTKNLTIDKVAAASLSVGFKDFFTAGTPDSVARDFEANADIYCSLFHEAENGIIFRLVNYLLSGPLRDNKYLLGEVIAFKWTGDAFVKSEPYFEE
;
A
#
# COMPACT_ATOMS: atom_id res chain seq x y z
N MET A 1 8.03 -26.86 94.40
CA MET A 1 8.44 -27.93 93.46
C MET A 1 7.43 -27.91 92.33
N GLU A 2 7.56 -26.88 91.50
CA GLU A 2 8.15 -26.91 90.15
C GLU A 2 7.16 -27.39 89.08
N ASN A 3 6.63 -26.39 88.39
CA ASN A 3 5.70 -26.44 87.28
C ASN A 3 6.36 -27.09 86.04
N GLY A 4 5.85 -28.26 85.65
CA GLY A 4 6.12 -28.85 84.35
C GLY A 4 5.39 -28.10 83.23
N LYS A 5 6.07 -27.16 82.57
CA LYS A 5 5.62 -26.53 81.32
C LYS A 5 5.68 -27.55 80.17
N ARG A 6 4.53 -27.93 79.64
CA ARG A 6 4.41 -28.61 78.34
C ARG A 6 4.69 -27.60 77.22
N GLN A 7 5.76 -27.80 76.47
CA GLN A 7 5.99 -27.11 75.20
C GLN A 7 5.04 -27.70 74.15
N ALA A 8 4.11 -26.88 73.65
CA ALA A 8 3.32 -27.18 72.49
C ALA A 8 4.16 -26.96 71.23
N GLN A 9 4.37 -28.02 70.45
CA GLN A 9 4.97 -27.95 69.12
C GLN A 9 4.04 -27.17 68.18
N SER A 10 4.57 -26.16 67.50
CA SER A 10 3.83 -25.43 66.47
C SER A 10 3.67 -26.30 65.21
N PRO A 11 2.50 -26.34 64.57
CA PRO A 11 2.37 -26.98 63.27
C PRO A 11 3.11 -26.16 62.20
N MET A 12 4.00 -26.84 61.49
CA MET A 12 4.71 -26.34 60.31
C MET A 12 3.67 -26.03 59.20
N LYS A 13 3.51 -24.76 58.83
CA LYS A 13 2.71 -24.36 57.68
C LYS A 13 3.50 -24.67 56.40
N ILE A 14 3.21 -25.81 55.78
CA ILE A 14 3.61 -26.08 54.39
C ILE A 14 2.68 -25.23 53.52
N PHE A 15 3.17 -24.08 53.05
CA PHE A 15 2.51 -23.31 52.01
C PHE A 15 2.61 -24.09 50.69
N PRO A 16 1.50 -24.36 50.01
CA PRO A 16 1.57 -25.01 48.72
C PRO A 16 2.06 -23.99 47.69
N ILE A 17 3.24 -24.24 47.11
CA ILE A 17 3.69 -23.64 45.86
C ILE A 17 2.77 -24.21 44.78
N ILE A 18 1.56 -23.65 44.67
CA ILE A 18 0.59 -23.95 43.63
C ILE A 18 0.63 -22.79 42.63
N CYS A 19 1.11 -23.13 41.44
CA CYS A 19 0.73 -22.54 40.15
C CYS A 19 0.81 -21.01 40.02
N PHE A 20 2.01 -20.45 40.05
CA PHE A 20 2.30 -19.14 39.45
C PHE A 20 3.23 -19.30 38.23
N PHE A 21 2.90 -20.24 37.34
CA PHE A 21 3.66 -20.53 36.12
C PHE A 21 2.80 -20.71 34.86
N LEU A 22 1.52 -20.31 34.91
CA LEU A 22 0.56 -20.50 33.79
C LEU A 22 -0.22 -19.24 33.44
N LEU A 23 0.41 -18.08 33.58
CA LEU A 23 0.01 -16.83 32.91
C LEU A 23 1.27 -16.12 32.38
N CYS A 24 2.15 -16.86 31.71
CA CYS A 24 2.92 -16.25 30.63
C CYS A 24 1.90 -15.97 29.53
N GLN A 25 1.20 -14.85 29.68
CA GLN A 25 0.55 -14.17 28.56
C GLN A 25 1.57 -14.22 27.42
N SER A 26 1.13 -14.81 26.31
CA SER A 26 1.76 -14.62 25.02
C SER A 26 1.62 -13.14 24.65
N CYS A 27 2.30 -12.26 25.38
CA CYS A 27 2.72 -10.97 24.86
C CYS A 27 3.81 -11.31 23.86
N ALA A 28 3.38 -11.75 22.66
CA ALA A 28 4.17 -11.44 21.48
C ALA A 28 4.50 -9.95 21.62
N PRO A 29 5.79 -9.57 21.64
CA PRO A 29 6.16 -8.17 21.78
C PRO A 29 5.41 -7.44 20.68
N ALA A 30 4.52 -6.51 21.06
CA ALA A 30 3.82 -5.66 20.11
C ALA A 30 4.92 -5.06 19.23
N GLN A 31 4.98 -5.50 17.97
CA GLN A 31 5.95 -4.96 17.04
C GLN A 31 5.76 -3.44 17.05
N PRO A 32 6.84 -2.66 17.15
CA PRO A 32 6.70 -1.21 17.13
C PRO A 32 5.84 -0.85 15.91
N PRO A 33 4.78 -0.05 16.10
CA PRO A 33 3.79 0.18 15.04
C PRO A 33 4.54 0.67 13.81
N CYS A 34 4.48 -0.14 12.75
CA CYS A 34 5.13 0.19 11.51
C CYS A 34 4.39 1.42 10.94
N VAL A 35 5.10 2.50 10.61
CA VAL A 35 4.46 3.77 10.21
C VAL A 35 3.49 3.56 9.04
N ILE A 36 3.86 2.68 8.11
CA ILE A 36 2.99 2.32 6.97
C ILE A 36 1.71 1.59 7.43
N CYS A 37 1.77 0.77 8.48
CA CYS A 37 0.59 0.13 9.09
C CYS A 37 -0.39 1.17 9.63
N ASP A 38 0.13 2.18 10.34
CA ASP A 38 -0.69 3.29 10.87
C ASP A 38 -1.36 4.10 9.76
N VAL A 39 -0.70 4.24 8.60
CA VAL A 39 -1.23 4.93 7.43
C VAL A 39 -2.27 4.10 6.69
N VAL A 40 -2.03 2.80 6.48
CA VAL A 40 -3.01 1.84 5.90
C VAL A 40 -4.32 1.87 6.68
N GLN A 41 -4.24 1.92 8.01
CA GLN A 41 -5.41 2.01 8.88
C GLN A 41 -6.24 3.29 8.65
N GLN A 42 -5.58 4.42 8.36
CA GLN A 42 -6.23 5.73 8.23
C GLN A 42 -6.77 6.05 6.83
N ILE A 43 -6.14 5.56 5.77
CA ILE A 43 -6.59 5.83 4.40
C ILE A 43 -7.89 5.09 4.14
N LYS A 44 -8.95 5.78 3.71
CA LYS A 44 -10.18 5.11 3.29
C LYS A 44 -9.91 4.37 1.97
N ILE A 45 -10.15 3.06 1.97
CA ILE A 45 -10.08 2.20 0.79
C ILE A 45 -11.50 1.71 0.50
N GLU A 46 -11.94 1.80 -0.74
CA GLU A 46 -13.28 1.36 -1.13
C GLU A 46 -13.45 -0.16 -0.93
N GLY A 47 -14.58 -0.57 -0.37
CA GLY A 47 -14.84 -2.00 -0.08
C GLY A 47 -14.04 -2.59 1.09
N VAL A 48 -13.08 -1.85 1.69
CA VAL A 48 -12.23 -2.35 2.77
C VAL A 48 -12.47 -1.61 4.08
N ASP A 49 -13.22 -2.26 4.97
CA ASP A 49 -13.51 -1.75 6.32
C ASP A 49 -12.34 -1.98 7.31
N ALA A 50 -12.50 -1.48 8.55
CA ALA A 50 -11.48 -1.60 9.58
C ALA A 50 -11.18 -3.05 9.98
N GLN A 51 -12.20 -3.91 10.03
CA GLN A 51 -12.02 -5.32 10.41
C GLN A 51 -11.25 -6.06 9.31
N LEU A 52 -11.55 -5.79 8.04
CA LEU A 52 -10.84 -6.35 6.92
C LEU A 52 -9.37 -5.87 6.90
N LYS A 53 -9.11 -4.59 7.15
CA LYS A 53 -7.75 -4.06 7.29
C LYS A 53 -6.96 -4.76 8.39
N ASP A 54 -7.56 -4.91 9.57
CA ASP A 54 -6.94 -5.64 10.68
C ASP A 54 -6.62 -7.09 10.28
N SER A 55 -7.54 -7.74 9.57
CA SER A 55 -7.36 -9.12 9.11
C SER A 55 -6.23 -9.24 8.08
N ILE A 56 -6.18 -8.39 7.05
CA ILE A 56 -5.11 -8.45 6.03
C ILE A 56 -3.75 -8.03 6.59
N LEU A 57 -3.70 -7.12 7.57
CA LEU A 57 -2.45 -6.77 8.25
C LEU A 57 -1.90 -7.94 9.09
N LEU A 58 -2.79 -8.76 9.66
CA LEU A 58 -2.39 -9.91 10.47
C LEU A 58 -2.07 -11.16 9.63
N HIS A 59 -2.85 -11.42 8.58
CA HIS A 59 -2.81 -12.69 7.83
C HIS A 59 -2.25 -12.56 6.42
N GLN A 60 -2.00 -11.35 5.92
CA GLN A 60 -1.58 -11.03 4.55
C GLN A 60 -2.56 -11.43 3.45
N ARG A 61 -3.53 -12.31 3.72
CA ARG A 61 -4.63 -12.66 2.82
C ARG A 61 -5.92 -12.86 3.61
N HIS A 62 -7.03 -12.39 3.07
CA HIS A 62 -8.36 -12.54 3.65
C HIS A 62 -9.38 -12.90 2.56
N TYR A 63 -10.33 -13.76 2.93
CA TYR A 63 -11.48 -14.13 2.12
C TYR A 63 -12.72 -13.58 2.81
N PRO A 64 -13.44 -12.61 2.23
CA PRO A 64 -14.65 -12.06 2.83
C PRO A 64 -15.70 -13.14 3.08
N ASP A 65 -16.49 -12.99 4.14
CA ASP A 65 -17.61 -13.89 4.45
C ASP A 65 -18.71 -13.89 3.36
N THR A 66 -18.69 -12.91 2.46
CA THR A 66 -19.59 -12.78 1.32
C THR A 66 -19.20 -13.63 0.11
N SER A 67 -18.02 -14.26 0.13
CA SER A 67 -17.58 -15.16 -0.93
C SER A 67 -18.48 -16.39 -1.01
N ASP A 68 -19.03 -16.67 -2.20
CA ASP A 68 -19.74 -17.93 -2.45
C ASP A 68 -18.81 -18.96 -3.13
N ALA A 69 -19.25 -20.22 -3.22
CA ALA A 69 -18.43 -21.30 -3.78
C ALA A 69 -18.08 -21.12 -5.27
N ASP A 70 -18.84 -20.31 -6.01
CA ASP A 70 -18.69 -19.99 -7.43
C ASP A 70 -17.94 -18.63 -7.63
N HIS A 71 -17.93 -17.76 -6.61
CA HIS A 71 -17.31 -16.44 -6.58
C HIS A 71 -16.48 -16.25 -5.30
N ILE A 72 -15.27 -16.81 -5.31
CA ILE A 72 -14.30 -16.64 -4.23
C ILE A 72 -13.52 -15.34 -4.44
N GLU A 73 -13.88 -14.32 -3.67
CA GLU A 73 -13.16 -13.05 -3.57
C GLU A 73 -12.00 -13.17 -2.59
N TYR A 74 -10.90 -12.49 -2.86
CA TYR A 74 -9.81 -12.37 -1.90
C TYR A 74 -9.21 -10.97 -1.91
N TYR A 75 -8.68 -10.61 -0.74
CA TYR A 75 -7.81 -9.47 -0.55
C TYR A 75 -6.45 -9.98 -0.12
N SER A 76 -5.37 -9.48 -0.69
CA SER A 76 -4.01 -9.74 -0.22
C SER A 76 -3.22 -8.48 -0.01
N LEU A 77 -2.40 -8.46 1.03
CA LEU A 77 -1.50 -7.37 1.40
C LEU A 77 -0.05 -7.78 1.16
N THR A 78 0.63 -7.03 0.30
CA THR A 78 2.10 -7.00 0.23
C THR A 78 2.60 -5.80 1.03
N LEU A 79 3.43 -6.04 2.04
CA LEU A 79 3.95 -4.99 2.93
C LEU A 79 5.47 -4.97 2.90
N ASP A 80 6.07 -3.88 2.43
CA ASP A 80 7.49 -3.59 2.55
C ASP A 80 7.70 -2.46 3.56
N SER A 81 7.93 -2.83 4.82
CA SER A 81 8.13 -1.85 5.90
C SER A 81 9.46 -1.11 5.82
N ILE A 82 10.44 -1.63 5.08
CA ILE A 82 11.75 -1.01 4.88
C ILE A 82 11.62 0.12 3.86
N LYS A 83 10.96 -0.15 2.73
CA LYS A 83 10.65 0.86 1.71
C LYS A 83 9.46 1.75 2.08
N GLY A 84 8.69 1.38 3.09
CA GLY A 84 7.50 2.11 3.52
C GLY A 84 6.37 2.00 2.50
N GLN A 85 6.17 0.81 1.93
CA GLN A 85 5.18 0.57 0.89
C GLN A 85 4.18 -0.51 1.32
N ALA A 86 2.93 -0.33 0.95
CA ALA A 86 1.88 -1.33 1.09
C ALA A 86 1.10 -1.43 -0.22
N ARG A 87 0.77 -2.64 -0.63
CA ARG A 87 -0.06 -2.92 -1.79
C ARG A 87 -1.16 -3.88 -1.38
N ILE A 88 -2.40 -3.50 -1.61
CA ILE A 88 -3.56 -4.33 -1.38
C ILE A 88 -4.13 -4.69 -2.75
N ASP A 89 -4.14 -5.98 -3.05
CA ASP A 89 -4.74 -6.53 -4.26
C ASP A 89 -6.10 -7.12 -3.91
N PHE A 90 -7.13 -6.75 -4.67
CA PHE A 90 -8.42 -7.42 -4.70
C PHE A 90 -8.58 -8.17 -6.01
N GLY A 91 -9.07 -9.41 -5.92
CA GLY A 91 -9.36 -10.22 -7.09
C GLY A 91 -10.21 -11.44 -6.77
N TYR A 92 -10.32 -12.32 -7.76
CA TYR A 92 -11.16 -13.52 -7.72
C TYR A 92 -10.31 -14.76 -7.96
N GLU A 93 -10.54 -15.85 -7.23
CA GLU A 93 -9.87 -17.13 -7.51
C GLU A 93 -10.44 -17.82 -8.77
N SER A 94 -11.70 -17.57 -9.12
CA SER A 94 -12.40 -18.23 -10.22
C SER A 94 -11.95 -17.80 -11.62
N GLY A 95 -10.77 -17.19 -11.75
CA GLY A 95 -10.18 -16.79 -13.03
C GLY A 95 -10.89 -15.60 -13.68
N GLN A 96 -11.76 -14.90 -12.94
CA GLN A 96 -12.28 -13.61 -13.39
C GLN A 96 -11.13 -12.62 -13.52
N ARG A 97 -11.24 -11.79 -14.56
CA ARG A 97 -10.15 -10.97 -15.09
C ARG A 97 -10.09 -9.57 -14.49
N ALA A 98 -11.10 -9.21 -13.69
CA ALA A 98 -11.21 -7.91 -13.06
C ALA A 98 -10.42 -7.90 -11.76
N TYR A 99 -9.74 -6.79 -11.49
CA TYR A 99 -8.98 -6.58 -10.27
C TYR A 99 -9.06 -5.12 -9.82
N ALA A 100 -8.79 -4.90 -8.54
CA ALA A 100 -8.53 -3.60 -7.98
C ALA A 100 -7.21 -3.64 -7.21
N VAL A 101 -6.43 -2.57 -7.31
CA VAL A 101 -5.14 -2.43 -6.62
C VAL A 101 -5.10 -1.10 -5.91
N ASP A 102 -4.75 -1.16 -4.63
CA ASP A 102 -4.50 -0.01 -3.78
C ASP A 102 -3.03 -0.03 -3.37
N GLU A 103 -2.26 0.95 -3.83
CA GLU A 103 -0.86 1.13 -3.48
C GLU A 103 -0.69 2.35 -2.58
N ILE A 104 0.12 2.20 -1.54
CA ILE A 104 0.48 3.26 -0.59
C ILE A 104 2.00 3.30 -0.48
N SER A 105 2.59 4.47 -0.56
CA SER A 105 4.04 4.67 -0.34
C SER A 105 4.32 5.87 0.55
N LEU A 106 5.29 5.70 1.45
CA LEU A 106 5.80 6.73 2.34
C LEU A 106 7.09 7.33 1.79
N PHE A 107 7.13 8.66 1.73
CA PHE A 107 8.30 9.42 1.33
C PHE A 107 8.73 10.30 2.50
N LYS A 108 9.91 10.02 3.06
CA LYS A 108 10.40 10.75 4.24
C LYS A 108 10.74 12.20 3.88
N LYS A 109 10.22 13.14 4.65
CA LYS A 109 10.50 14.57 4.52
C LYS A 109 11.75 14.96 5.30
N SER A 110 12.37 16.07 4.93
CA SER A 110 13.52 16.67 5.62
C SER A 110 13.23 16.97 7.11
N ASP A 111 11.99 17.33 7.44
CA ASP A 111 11.51 17.62 8.80
C ASP A 111 11.19 16.37 9.65
N GLY A 112 11.38 15.16 9.09
CA GLY A 112 11.09 13.89 9.75
C GLY A 112 9.63 13.45 9.71
N ASN A 113 8.73 14.24 9.10
CA ASN A 113 7.38 13.81 8.74
C ASN A 113 7.42 13.00 7.43
N PHE A 114 6.25 12.57 6.95
CA PHE A 114 6.14 11.82 5.69
C PHE A 114 5.20 12.51 4.72
N LYS A 115 5.54 12.44 3.44
CA LYS A 115 4.58 12.55 2.35
C LYS A 115 4.06 11.14 2.07
N VAL A 116 2.76 10.99 1.89
CA VAL A 116 2.11 9.71 1.58
C VAL A 116 1.47 9.85 0.22
N VAL A 117 1.75 8.92 -0.68
CA VAL A 117 1.05 8.79 -1.96
C VAL A 117 0.18 7.55 -1.89
N TYR A 118 -1.07 7.70 -2.31
CA TYR A 118 -2.05 6.64 -2.48
C TYR A 118 -2.47 6.58 -3.94
N SER A 119 -2.36 5.42 -4.55
CA SER A 119 -2.81 5.15 -5.91
C SER A 119 -3.82 4.01 -5.88
N HIS A 120 -5.00 4.26 -6.45
CA HIS A 120 -6.02 3.24 -6.66
C HIS A 120 -6.33 3.13 -8.14
N PHE A 121 -6.18 1.93 -8.67
CA PHE A 121 -6.53 1.61 -10.04
C PHE A 121 -7.24 0.27 -10.13
N THR A 122 -8.17 0.19 -11.06
CA THR A 122 -8.90 -1.05 -11.39
C THR A 122 -8.53 -1.47 -12.80
N GLY A 123 -8.72 -2.73 -13.13
CA GLY A 123 -8.44 -3.17 -14.48
C GLY A 123 -9.12 -4.45 -14.84
N ALA A 124 -9.00 -4.79 -16.11
CA ALA A 124 -9.25 -6.11 -16.65
C ALA A 124 -8.06 -6.51 -17.52
N ASN A 125 -8.06 -7.74 -18.06
CA ASN A 125 -6.97 -8.29 -18.87
C ASN A 125 -6.30 -7.36 -19.90
N SER A 126 -7.02 -6.37 -20.41
CA SER A 126 -6.54 -5.46 -21.45
C SER A 126 -6.95 -4.02 -21.19
N THR A 127 -7.18 -3.61 -19.94
CA THR A 127 -7.48 -2.22 -19.57
C THR A 127 -7.05 -1.96 -18.13
N VAL A 128 -6.63 -0.75 -17.80
CA VAL A 128 -6.35 -0.33 -16.43
C VAL A 128 -6.77 1.12 -16.26
N ASN A 129 -7.68 1.40 -15.36
CA ASN A 129 -8.14 2.75 -15.11
C ASN A 129 -7.58 3.26 -13.78
N GLN A 130 -6.88 4.39 -13.82
CA GLN A 130 -6.55 5.13 -12.61
C GLN A 130 -7.81 5.79 -12.06
N ASN A 131 -8.29 5.31 -10.92
CA ASN A 131 -9.48 5.83 -10.28
C ASN A 131 -9.14 7.00 -9.35
N ASP A 132 -8.16 6.81 -8.47
CA ASP A 132 -7.74 7.84 -7.51
C ASP A 132 -6.23 7.93 -7.40
N LEU A 133 -5.72 9.16 -7.38
CA LEU A 133 -4.34 9.46 -6.97
C LEU A 133 -4.38 10.58 -5.93
N LEU A 134 -4.11 10.21 -4.68
CA LEU A 134 -4.17 11.12 -3.54
C LEU A 134 -2.80 11.28 -2.92
N VAL A 135 -2.55 12.49 -2.43
CA VAL A 135 -1.31 12.82 -1.71
C VAL A 135 -1.67 13.42 -0.37
N PHE A 136 -0.94 13.02 0.68
CA PHE A 136 -1.16 13.47 2.04
C PHE A 136 0.15 13.86 2.72
N ASP A 137 0.09 14.84 3.62
CA ASP A 137 1.08 14.99 4.68
C ASP A 137 0.71 14.11 5.87
N TYR A 138 1.69 13.40 6.41
CA TYR A 138 1.53 12.53 7.57
C TYR A 138 2.51 12.89 8.68
N LYS A 139 1.98 13.11 9.89
CA LYS A 139 2.75 13.42 11.10
C LYS A 139 2.75 12.20 12.04
N PRO A 140 3.85 11.43 12.14
CA PRO A 140 3.88 10.19 12.94
C PRO A 140 3.55 10.40 14.41
N LYS A 141 4.05 11.49 15.01
CA LYS A 141 3.85 11.77 16.44
C LYS A 141 2.38 11.96 16.81
N THR A 142 1.59 12.55 15.92
CA THR A 142 0.17 12.83 16.15
C THR A 142 -0.75 11.87 15.39
N LYS A 143 -0.18 10.96 14.58
CA LYS A 143 -0.90 10.11 13.62
C LYS A 143 -1.93 10.90 12.81
N ASN A 144 -1.57 12.10 12.36
CA ASN A 144 -2.48 12.96 11.60
C ASN A 144 -2.14 12.87 10.12
N LEU A 145 -3.14 12.56 9.30
CA LEU A 145 -3.08 12.46 7.84
C LEU A 145 -3.93 13.57 7.23
N THR A 146 -3.33 14.45 6.44
CA THR A 146 -4.01 15.60 5.82
C THR A 146 -3.77 15.63 4.33
N ILE A 147 -4.83 15.76 3.53
CA ILE A 147 -4.73 15.83 2.06
C ILE A 147 -3.90 17.05 1.64
N ASP A 148 -2.92 16.81 0.78
CA ASP A 148 -2.12 17.84 0.11
C ASP A 148 -2.49 17.92 -1.38
N LYS A 149 -3.41 18.83 -1.68
CA LYS A 149 -3.89 19.05 -3.06
C LYS A 149 -2.82 19.66 -3.96
N VAL A 150 -1.85 20.39 -3.41
CA VAL A 150 -0.80 21.04 -4.20
C VAL A 150 0.19 19.99 -4.68
N ALA A 151 0.64 19.11 -3.79
CA ALA A 151 1.48 17.99 -4.18
C ALA A 151 0.75 17.03 -5.13
N ALA A 152 -0.54 16.74 -4.90
CA ALA A 152 -1.33 15.92 -5.83
C ALA A 152 -1.37 16.53 -7.25
N ALA A 153 -1.61 17.83 -7.37
CA ALA A 153 -1.61 18.52 -8.66
C ALA A 153 -0.23 18.48 -9.36
N SER A 154 0.86 18.47 -8.60
CA SER A 154 2.23 18.36 -9.15
C SER A 154 2.56 16.98 -9.74
N LEU A 155 1.78 15.95 -9.39
CA LEU A 155 1.89 14.60 -9.93
C LEU A 155 0.97 14.37 -11.15
N SER A 156 0.43 15.43 -11.75
CA SER A 156 -0.42 15.28 -12.92
C SER A 156 0.39 14.85 -14.15
N VAL A 157 -0.03 13.75 -14.76
CA VAL A 157 0.47 13.24 -16.04
C VAL A 157 -0.71 12.99 -16.96
N GLY A 158 -0.63 13.48 -18.20
CA GLY A 158 -1.60 13.20 -19.26
C GLY A 158 -0.92 12.66 -20.51
N PHE A 159 -1.71 12.21 -21.49
CA PHE A 159 -1.19 11.61 -22.73
C PHE A 159 -0.18 12.48 -23.47
N LYS A 160 -0.39 13.80 -23.46
CA LYS A 160 0.52 14.76 -24.10
C LYS A 160 1.93 14.72 -23.53
N ASP A 161 2.11 14.32 -22.28
CA ASP A 161 3.43 14.20 -21.67
C ASP A 161 4.27 13.08 -22.27
N PHE A 162 3.65 12.09 -22.92
CA PHE A 162 4.33 10.97 -23.56
C PHE A 162 4.65 11.22 -25.04
N PHE A 163 4.14 12.30 -25.64
CA PHE A 163 4.25 12.54 -27.07
C PHE A 163 5.38 13.49 -27.45
N THR A 164 6.03 13.18 -28.56
CA THR A 164 6.96 14.08 -29.23
C THR A 164 6.26 15.37 -29.68
N ALA A 165 7.01 16.48 -29.71
CA ALA A 165 6.52 17.73 -30.25
C ALA A 165 6.09 17.57 -31.73
N GLY A 166 4.89 18.05 -32.08
CA GLY A 166 4.35 17.94 -33.43
C GLY A 166 3.62 16.62 -33.73
N THR A 167 3.36 15.79 -32.73
CA THR A 167 2.48 14.62 -32.86
C THR A 167 1.10 15.06 -33.38
N PRO A 168 0.60 14.48 -34.50
CA PRO A 168 -0.70 14.86 -35.03
C PRO A 168 -1.85 14.59 -34.04
N ASP A 169 -2.83 15.48 -33.97
CA ASP A 169 -4.00 15.33 -33.09
C ASP A 169 -4.79 14.03 -33.35
N SER A 170 -4.74 13.49 -34.58
CA SER A 170 -5.35 12.19 -34.88
C SER A 170 -4.67 11.04 -34.17
N VAL A 171 -3.33 11.09 -34.02
CA VAL A 171 -2.56 10.08 -33.31
C VAL A 171 -2.77 10.22 -31.81
N ALA A 172 -2.73 11.44 -31.28
CA ALA A 172 -2.96 11.68 -29.84
C ALA A 172 -4.34 11.19 -29.40
N ARG A 173 -5.40 11.49 -30.17
CA ARG A 173 -6.77 11.02 -29.87
C ARG A 173 -6.92 9.51 -29.98
N ASP A 174 -6.21 8.87 -30.90
CA ASP A 174 -6.23 7.41 -31.05
C ASP A 174 -5.62 6.72 -29.81
N PHE A 175 -4.54 7.28 -29.26
CA PHE A 175 -4.02 6.82 -27.97
C PHE A 175 -4.98 7.08 -26.81
N GLU A 176 -5.53 8.28 -26.70
CA GLU A 176 -6.50 8.61 -25.64
C GLU A 176 -7.73 7.68 -25.65
N ALA A 177 -8.09 7.11 -26.81
CA ALA A 177 -9.20 6.17 -26.95
C ALA A 177 -8.85 4.71 -26.66
N ASN A 178 -7.57 4.34 -26.74
CA ASN A 178 -7.14 2.93 -26.81
C ASN A 178 -5.98 2.57 -25.87
N ALA A 179 -5.55 3.52 -25.04
CA ALA A 179 -4.51 3.37 -24.04
C ALA A 179 -4.98 3.99 -22.73
N ASP A 180 -4.37 3.54 -21.64
CA ASP A 180 -4.60 4.07 -20.31
C ASP A 180 -3.29 4.57 -19.70
N ILE A 181 -3.40 5.46 -18.72
CA ILE A 181 -2.29 5.91 -17.89
C ILE A 181 -2.63 5.59 -16.44
N TYR A 182 -1.72 4.91 -15.75
CA TYR A 182 -1.87 4.64 -14.31
C TYR A 182 -0.55 4.87 -13.57
N CYS A 183 -0.69 5.18 -12.28
CA CYS A 183 0.40 5.43 -11.35
C CYS A 183 0.67 4.16 -10.53
N SER A 184 1.90 3.65 -10.62
CA SER A 184 2.38 2.58 -9.75
C SER A 184 3.42 3.11 -8.78
N LEU A 185 3.23 2.77 -7.52
CA LEU A 185 4.13 3.05 -6.40
C LEU A 185 5.01 1.82 -6.11
N PHE A 186 4.55 0.62 -6.43
CA PHE A 186 5.34 -0.62 -6.31
C PHE A 186 6.19 -0.85 -7.57
N HIS A 187 7.38 -0.28 -7.60
CA HIS A 187 8.37 -0.50 -8.66
C HIS A 187 9.78 -0.58 -8.09
N GLU A 188 10.73 -1.03 -8.91
CA GLU A 188 12.10 -1.27 -8.47
C GLU A 188 12.89 0.01 -8.16
N ALA A 189 12.50 1.15 -8.74
CA ALA A 189 13.23 2.39 -8.52
C ALA A 189 13.02 2.92 -7.09
N GLU A 190 14.11 3.00 -6.35
CA GLU A 190 14.10 3.47 -4.98
C GLU A 190 13.58 4.91 -4.89
N ASN A 191 12.66 5.15 -3.94
CA ASN A 191 12.21 6.48 -3.52
C ASN A 191 11.59 7.33 -4.66
N GLY A 192 10.73 6.70 -5.46
CA GLY A 192 9.94 7.40 -6.47
C GLY A 192 8.58 6.75 -6.72
N ILE A 193 7.85 7.32 -7.66
CA ILE A 193 6.61 6.75 -8.22
C ILE A 193 6.74 6.79 -9.75
N ILE A 194 5.99 5.96 -10.46
CA ILE A 194 6.00 5.94 -11.92
C ILE A 194 4.59 6.02 -12.47
N PHE A 195 4.44 6.72 -13.58
CA PHE A 195 3.27 6.66 -14.45
C PHE A 195 3.60 5.81 -15.65
N ARG A 196 2.72 4.88 -15.98
CA ARG A 196 2.85 3.96 -17.10
C ARG A 196 1.74 4.21 -18.11
N LEU A 197 2.13 4.41 -19.36
CA LEU A 197 1.26 4.36 -20.51
C LEU A 197 1.14 2.91 -20.97
N VAL A 198 -0.07 2.39 -21.03
CA VAL A 198 -0.35 1.03 -21.49
C VAL A 198 -1.34 1.09 -22.64
N ASN A 199 -1.02 0.43 -23.76
CA ASN A 199 -1.85 0.42 -24.95
C ASN A 199 -2.31 -1.01 -25.26
N TYR A 200 -3.57 -1.14 -25.67
CA TYR A 200 -4.23 -2.44 -25.81
C TYR A 200 -4.53 -2.85 -27.24
N LEU A 201 -4.42 -1.91 -28.18
CA LEU A 201 -4.90 -2.08 -29.55
C LEU A 201 -3.85 -1.78 -30.63
N LEU A 202 -2.75 -1.12 -30.30
CA LEU A 202 -1.67 -0.93 -31.26
C LEU A 202 -0.93 -2.25 -31.48
N SER A 203 -0.91 -2.70 -32.74
CA SER A 203 -0.14 -3.86 -33.15
C SER A 203 1.35 -3.51 -33.15
N GLY A 204 2.02 -3.78 -32.03
CA GLY A 204 3.47 -3.75 -31.91
C GLY A 204 3.96 -3.12 -30.61
N PRO A 205 5.27 -3.22 -30.32
CA PRO A 205 5.89 -2.59 -29.17
C PRO A 205 5.75 -1.06 -29.20
N LEU A 206 5.43 -0.44 -28.05
CA LEU A 206 5.33 1.03 -27.94
C LEU A 206 6.62 1.75 -28.36
N ARG A 207 7.78 1.14 -28.10
CA ARG A 207 9.12 1.62 -28.50
C ARG A 207 9.31 1.82 -30.00
N ASP A 208 8.50 1.19 -30.83
CA ASP A 208 8.59 1.34 -32.28
C ASP A 208 7.72 2.51 -32.79
N ASN A 209 6.92 3.14 -31.92
CA ASN A 209 6.09 4.27 -32.28
C ASN A 209 6.88 5.58 -32.25
N LYS A 210 7.19 6.10 -33.44
CA LYS A 210 7.94 7.36 -33.61
C LYS A 210 7.34 8.61 -32.95
N TYR A 211 6.08 8.56 -32.53
CA TYR A 211 5.42 9.70 -31.88
C TYR A 211 5.56 9.68 -30.36
N LEU A 212 6.00 8.57 -29.77
CA LEU A 212 6.21 8.43 -28.33
C LEU A 212 7.64 8.78 -27.93
N LEU A 213 7.78 9.50 -26.81
CA LEU A 213 9.04 9.74 -26.10
C LEU A 213 9.40 8.56 -25.17
N GLY A 214 8.38 7.83 -24.71
CA GLY A 214 8.47 6.69 -23.80
C GLY A 214 7.09 6.23 -23.35
N GLU A 215 7.02 5.14 -22.60
CA GLU A 215 5.82 4.64 -21.90
C GLU A 215 5.90 4.81 -20.38
N VAL A 216 7.04 5.23 -19.84
CA VAL A 216 7.22 5.48 -18.41
C VAL A 216 7.62 6.93 -18.16
N ILE A 217 6.98 7.57 -17.19
CA ILE A 217 7.41 8.84 -16.60
C ILE A 217 7.61 8.61 -15.11
N ALA A 218 8.82 8.84 -14.61
CA ALA A 218 9.14 8.69 -13.20
C ALA A 218 9.07 10.02 -12.46
N PHE A 219 8.71 9.96 -11.18
CA PHE A 219 8.83 11.07 -10.25
C PHE A 219 9.69 10.62 -9.08
N LYS A 220 10.87 11.24 -8.94
CA LYS A 220 11.78 10.96 -7.83
C LYS A 220 11.52 11.90 -6.67
N TRP A 221 11.42 11.37 -5.47
CA TRP A 221 11.30 12.18 -4.27
C TRP A 221 12.67 12.72 -3.83
N THR A 222 12.76 14.02 -3.58
CA THR A 222 14.02 14.71 -3.22
C THR A 222 14.14 15.03 -1.73
N GLY A 223 13.14 14.67 -0.92
CA GLY A 223 13.03 15.06 0.49
C GLY A 223 11.99 16.15 0.73
N ASP A 224 11.73 16.99 -0.28
CA ASP A 224 10.75 18.08 -0.18
C ASP A 224 9.75 18.13 -1.36
N ALA A 225 10.17 17.66 -2.54
CA ALA A 225 9.33 17.66 -3.74
C ALA A 225 9.55 16.42 -4.63
N PHE A 226 8.57 16.12 -5.46
CA PHE A 226 8.67 15.17 -6.56
C PHE A 226 9.26 15.85 -7.79
N VAL A 227 10.30 15.26 -8.38
CA VAL A 227 10.92 15.73 -9.62
C VAL A 227 10.58 14.77 -10.74
N LYS A 228 9.86 15.27 -11.73
CA LYS A 228 9.44 14.55 -12.94
C LYS A 228 10.63 14.30 -13.87
N SER A 229 10.77 13.08 -14.38
CA SER A 229 11.72 12.74 -15.43
C SER A 229 11.15 13.04 -16.82
N GLU A 230 12.02 13.07 -17.83
CA GLU A 230 11.56 12.87 -19.21
C GLU A 230 10.97 11.45 -19.36
N PRO A 231 10.05 11.25 -20.33
CA PRO A 231 9.55 9.91 -20.65
C PRO A 231 10.68 9.01 -21.16
N TYR A 232 10.59 7.71 -20.87
CA TYR A 232 11.53 6.71 -21.37
C TYR A 232 10.84 5.35 -21.61
N PHE A 233 11.51 4.50 -22.38
CA PHE A 233 11.12 3.10 -22.59
C PHE A 233 11.83 2.21 -21.57
N GLU A 234 11.10 1.30 -20.92
CA GLU A 234 11.71 0.32 -20.00
C GLU A 234 12.52 -0.71 -20.81
N GLU A 235 13.72 -1.06 -20.33
CA GLU A 235 14.66 -1.95 -21.04
C GLU A 235 14.26 -3.44 -20.98
#